data_AF-A0AA41ZD69-F1
#
_entry.id   AF-A0AA41ZD69-F1
#
_cell.length_a   1.000
_cell.length_b   1.000
_cell.length_c   1.000
_cell.angle_alpha   90.00
_cell.angle_beta   90.00
_cell.angle_gamma   90.00
#
_symmetry.space_group_name_H-M   'P 1'
#
loop_
_entity.id
_entity.type
_entity.pdbx_description
1 polymer ?
#
loop_
_entity_poly.entity_id
_entity_poly.type
_entity_poly.pdbx_seq_one_letter_code
_entity_poly.pdbx_strand_id
1 'polypeptide(L)' 'MKAQFLIAATAAAIIAVPAAARTVAPAPIAPAPVSTATPSPNQRVCLVDEITGSRVPVRMCHTRAEWAKLGIDPFAK' A
#
# COMPACT_ATOMS: atom_id res chain seq x y z
N MET A 1 9.56 -25.35 -72.92
CA MET A 1 9.32 -26.48 -72.01
C MET A 1 10.34 -26.44 -70.88
N LYS A 2 9.85 -26.49 -69.63
CA LYS A 2 10.58 -26.88 -68.40
C LYS A 2 11.63 -25.86 -67.91
N ALA A 3 11.76 -25.52 -66.62
CA ALA A 3 11.22 -26.11 -65.41
C ALA A 3 10.95 -25.00 -64.37
N GLN A 4 9.78 -25.09 -63.73
CA GLN A 4 9.42 -24.32 -62.54
C GLN A 4 10.19 -24.89 -61.35
N PHE A 5 11.04 -24.08 -60.72
CA PHE A 5 11.61 -24.41 -59.42
C PHE A 5 10.70 -23.84 -58.33
N LEU A 6 9.94 -24.75 -57.72
CA LEU A 6 9.13 -24.51 -56.53
C LEU A 6 10.08 -24.30 -55.34
N ILE A 7 10.17 -23.05 -54.85
CA ILE A 7 10.85 -22.74 -53.60
C ILE A 7 9.89 -23.13 -52.47
N ALA A 8 10.20 -24.24 -51.80
CA ALA A 8 9.44 -24.73 -50.65
C ALA A 8 9.57 -23.75 -49.48
N ALA A 9 8.48 -23.09 -49.13
CA ALA A 9 8.38 -22.26 -47.94
C ALA A 9 8.10 -23.15 -46.72
N THR A 10 9.15 -23.54 -45.99
CA THR A 10 9.01 -24.15 -44.66
C THR A 10 8.87 -23.06 -43.61
N ALA A 11 7.64 -22.61 -43.37
CA ALA A 11 7.31 -21.75 -42.23
C ALA A 11 7.33 -22.59 -40.94
N ALA A 12 8.45 -22.55 -40.21
CA ALA A 12 8.53 -23.10 -38.86
C ALA A 12 7.75 -22.20 -37.89
N ALA A 13 6.57 -22.65 -37.47
CA ALA A 13 5.77 -21.97 -36.46
C ALA A 13 6.42 -22.11 -35.08
N ILE A 14 6.97 -21.02 -34.55
CA ILE A 14 7.55 -20.94 -33.22
C ILE A 14 6.39 -20.72 -32.23
N ILE A 15 5.95 -21.78 -31.55
CA ILE A 15 4.92 -21.69 -30.50
C ILE A 15 5.57 -21.15 -29.23
N ALA A 16 5.32 -19.89 -28.91
CA ALA A 16 5.74 -19.28 -27.65
C ALA A 16 4.80 -19.75 -26.53
N VAL A 17 5.32 -20.55 -25.59
CA VAL A 17 4.61 -20.90 -24.35
C VAL A 17 4.66 -19.72 -23.38
N PRO A 18 3.50 -19.21 -22.90
CA PRO A 18 3.51 -18.13 -21.93
C PRO A 18 3.99 -18.67 -20.58
N ALA A 19 5.03 -18.04 -20.03
CA ALA A 19 5.49 -18.34 -18.67
C ALA A 19 4.45 -17.83 -17.67
N ALA A 20 3.78 -18.74 -16.95
CA ALA A 20 2.88 -18.37 -15.88
C ALA A 20 3.69 -17.79 -14.69
N ALA A 21 3.54 -16.50 -14.44
CA ALA A 21 4.09 -15.85 -13.26
C ALA A 21 3.37 -16.38 -12.01
N ARG A 22 4.14 -16.87 -11.03
CA ARG A 22 3.59 -17.35 -9.76
C ARG A 22 3.50 -16.17 -8.81
N THR A 23 2.28 -15.79 -8.43
CA THR A 23 2.05 -14.83 -7.35
C THR A 23 2.31 -15.51 -6.01
N VAL A 24 3.37 -15.10 -5.32
CA VAL A 24 3.64 -15.49 -3.93
C VAL A 24 2.72 -14.67 -3.03
N ALA A 25 1.90 -15.33 -2.22
CA ALA A 25 1.06 -14.66 -1.24
C ALA A 25 1.94 -13.97 -0.17
N PRO A 26 1.63 -12.72 0.23
CA PRO A 26 2.35 -12.06 1.32
C PRO A 26 2.25 -12.88 2.61
N ALA A 27 3.36 -12.99 3.34
CA ALA A 27 3.35 -13.64 4.65
C ALA A 27 2.45 -12.88 5.65
N PRO A 28 1.76 -13.57 6.57
CA PRO A 28 0.95 -12.93 7.59
C PRO A 28 1.85 -12.08 8.50
N ILE A 29 1.51 -10.79 8.63
CA ILE A 29 2.19 -9.86 9.53
C ILE A 29 1.65 -10.13 10.95
N ALA A 30 2.54 -10.47 11.87
CA ALA A 30 2.18 -10.62 13.28
C ALA A 30 1.75 -9.26 13.87
N PRO A 31 0.69 -9.20 14.70
CA PRO A 31 0.26 -7.95 15.31
C PRO A 31 1.36 -7.39 16.23
N ALA A 32 1.65 -6.10 16.07
CA ALA A 32 2.61 -5.41 16.91
C ALA A 32 2.11 -5.32 18.36
N PRO A 33 3.02 -5.40 19.36
CA PRO A 33 2.65 -5.25 20.75
C PRO A 33 2.07 -3.86 21.01
N VAL A 34 0.89 -3.80 21.63
CA VAL A 34 0.26 -2.54 22.04
C VAL A 34 0.93 -2.09 23.34
N SER A 35 1.64 -0.95 23.31
CA SER A 35 2.25 -0.38 24.51
C SER A 35 1.16 0.08 25.49
N THR A 36 1.24 -0.38 26.74
CA THR A 36 0.37 0.03 27.86
C THR A 36 0.93 1.21 28.64
N ALA A 37 2.08 1.76 28.24
CA ALA A 37 2.73 2.86 28.94
C ALA A 37 1.90 4.15 28.81
N THR A 38 1.73 4.85 29.94
CA THR A 38 1.12 6.19 29.96
C THR A 38 1.99 7.14 29.12
N PRO A 39 1.45 7.75 28.04
CA PRO A 39 2.23 8.62 27.17
C PRO A 39 2.66 9.90 27.88
N SER A 40 3.88 10.37 27.58
CA SER A 40 4.44 11.59 28.19
C SER A 40 3.58 12.82 27.87
N PRO A 41 3.42 13.79 28.79
CA PRO A 41 2.72 15.06 28.51
C PRO A 41 3.32 15.82 27.32
N ASN A 42 4.64 15.70 27.11
CA ASN A 42 5.39 16.38 26.05
C ASN A 42 5.41 15.58 24.74
N GLN A 43 4.82 14.38 24.72
CA GLN A 43 4.74 13.57 23.52
C GLN A 43 3.88 14.29 22.49
N ARG A 44 4.46 14.57 21.31
CA ARG A 44 3.73 15.11 20.16
C ARG A 44 2.89 14.01 19.52
N VAL A 45 1.61 14.30 19.31
CA VAL A 45 0.65 13.41 18.65
C VAL A 45 -0.04 14.19 17.54
N CYS A 46 -0.07 13.60 16.36
CA CYS A 46 -0.73 14.18 15.19
C CYS A 46 -2.03 13.43 14.91
N LEU A 47 -3.15 14.14 14.94
CA LEU A 47 -4.43 13.65 14.48
C LEU A 47 -4.62 14.08 13.02
N VAL A 48 -5.25 13.21 12.24
CA VAL A 48 -5.66 13.49 10.86
C VAL A 48 -7.17 13.58 10.88
N ASP A 49 -7.68 14.75 10.49
CA ASP A 49 -9.10 15.04 10.50
C ASP A 49 -9.64 15.09 9.05
N GLU A 50 -10.80 14.48 8.85
CA GLU A 50 -11.50 14.44 7.57
C GLU A 50 -12.70 15.37 7.63
N ILE A 51 -12.56 16.54 7.01
CA ILE A 51 -13.63 17.53 6.97
C ILE A 51 -14.64 17.11 5.90
N THR A 52 -15.91 16.96 6.29
CA THR A 52 -17.00 16.63 5.35
C THR A 52 -17.06 17.67 4.22
N GLY A 53 -17.07 17.19 2.97
CA GLY A 53 -17.05 18.06 1.78
C GLY A 53 -15.65 18.46 1.30
N SER A 54 -14.60 18.13 2.06
CA SER A 54 -13.20 18.23 1.61
C SER A 54 -12.67 16.84 1.23
N ARG A 55 -11.84 16.79 0.19
CA ARG A 55 -11.04 15.59 -0.16
C ARG A 55 -9.61 15.66 0.35
N VAL A 56 -9.25 16.76 1.00
CA VAL A 56 -7.91 16.99 1.56
C VAL A 56 -8.00 16.83 3.07
N PRO A 57 -7.37 15.80 3.64
CA PRO A 57 -7.33 15.61 5.09
C PRO A 57 -6.41 16.63 5.73
N VAL A 58 -6.78 17.11 6.91
CA VAL A 58 -6.00 18.10 7.67
C VAL A 58 -5.24 17.40 8.79
N ARG A 59 -3.94 17.64 8.88
CA ARG A 59 -3.10 17.10 9.95
C ARG A 59 -2.88 18.16 11.03
N MET A 60 -3.30 17.87 12.25
CA MET A 60 -3.09 18.73 13.42
C MET A 60 -2.20 18.01 14.42
N CYS A 61 -1.10 18.65 14.82
CA CYS A 61 -0.11 18.07 15.72
C CYS A 61 0.03 18.92 16.99
N HIS A 62 -0.31 18.33 18.13
CA HIS A 62 -0.15 18.93 19.43
C HIS A 62 0.54 17.98 20.40
N THR A 63 1.07 18.51 21.50
CA THR A 63 1.50 17.70 22.63
C THR A 63 0.29 17.10 23.35
N ARG A 64 0.48 16.01 24.09
CA ARG A 64 -0.60 15.43 24.90
C ARG A 64 -1.21 16.45 25.87
N ALA A 65 -0.37 17.30 26.48
CA ALA A 65 -0.83 18.35 27.38
C ALA A 65 -1.69 19.41 26.68
N GLU A 66 -1.37 19.74 25.42
CA GLU A 66 -2.18 20.66 24.61
C GLU A 66 -3.50 20.02 24.20
N TRP A 67 -3.50 18.75 23.78
CA TRP A 67 -4.74 18.02 23.47
C TRP A 67 -5.69 17.95 24.68
N ALA A 68 -5.16 17.71 25.88
CA ALA A 68 -5.94 17.71 27.11
C ALA A 68 -6.61 19.08 27.38
N LYS A 69 -5.96 20.20 27.04
CA LYS A 69 -6.55 21.55 27.16
C LYS A 69 -7.69 21.77 26.16
N LEU A 70 -7.64 21.09 25.01
CA LEU A 70 -8.70 21.09 24.00
C LEU A 70 -9.83 20.11 24.35
N GLY A 71 -9.71 19.34 25.44
CA GLY A 71 -10.69 18.32 25.83
C GLY A 71 -10.68 17.08 24.95
N ILE A 72 -9.61 16.86 24.19
CA ILE A 72 -9.45 15.73 23.27
C ILE A 72 -8.41 14.77 23.85
N ASP A 73 -8.75 13.49 23.98
CA ASP A 73 -7.78 12.43 24.31
C ASP A 73 -7.38 11.67 23.05
N PRO A 74 -6.16 11.87 22.51
CA PRO A 74 -5.73 11.23 21.28
C PRO A 74 -5.41 9.73 21.46
N PHE A 75 -5.53 9.18 22.67
CA PHE A 75 -5.28 7.76 22.96
C PHE A 75 -6.54 7.00 23.41
N ALA A 76 -7.70 7.67 23.49
CA ALA A 76 -8.97 7.00 23.73
C ALA A 76 -9.25 6.04 22.57
N LYS A 77 -9.47 4.76 22.89
CA LYS A 77 -9.85 3.71 21.92
C LYS A 77 -11.36 3.60 21.85
#